data_AF-A0A922ML75-F1
#
_entry.id   AF-A0A922ML75-F1
#
_cell.length_a   1.000
_cell.length_b   1.000
_cell.length_c   1.000
_cell.angle_alpha   90.00
_cell.angle_beta   90.00
_cell.angle_gamma   90.00
#
_symmetry.space_group_name_H-M   'P 1'
#
loop_
_entity.id
_entity.type
_entity.pdbx_description
1 polymer ?
#
loop_
_entity_poly.entity_id
_entity_poly.type
_entity_poly.pdbx_seq_one_letter_code
_entity_poly.pdbx_strand_id
1 'polypeptide(L)'
;MPSLWCRSFRQKVNQLKKSKVFDSDGRHTFFIPVDEGFKPTTRSDLIDEKVIDAYVKSNTVAGDAKHARGVVLADIVRANIPVKNGVVHLIQRPLMVVDTTVIDFLKEKEDGPLCKFYEVIMDLGANNQFFNELTLAKDITLFAPSNEAWADFSVQNIIRNHQKLRDILNLHLVRERLPLDAIIHNNMNQIYQAPTALPRKYLYFNVLTRGQNQTLTVEGGGVNATVTLPNIAATNGFVHIIDRVLGVPYTTVFEKLKTDPMLNITYNLGKRQMFNQQLNDMEHRYTYFVPRDHAWLKFQIKHPSAFKSLFREDFGYFTKQILERHVIRAGRAYTVSDLKLLANETHPFVLPTSRDPLRLRVKESDKNYYVEWNGHWIHVFRPDVECTNGIIHVIDEPFVLESDIRATGAAHKVDVAYSYFVLFLSFCFVRIFEN
;
A
#
# COMPACT_ATOMS: atom_id res chain seq x y z
N MET A 1 30.31 -22.93 33.68
CA MET A 1 29.23 -21.92 33.86
C MET A 1 28.14 -21.93 32.76
N PRO A 2 28.36 -22.29 31.48
CA PRO A 2 27.27 -22.39 30.48
C PRO A 2 26.26 -23.52 30.72
N SER A 3 26.61 -24.51 31.55
CA SER A 3 25.90 -25.78 31.73
C SER A 3 24.55 -25.68 32.43
N LEU A 4 24.24 -24.55 33.08
CA LEU A 4 22.98 -24.35 33.81
C LEU A 4 21.86 -23.76 32.92
N TRP A 5 22.22 -23.09 31.83
CA TRP A 5 21.29 -22.29 31.04
C TRP A 5 20.75 -23.01 29.80
N CYS A 6 21.26 -24.21 29.46
CA CYS A 6 20.93 -24.91 28.22
C CYS A 6 20.68 -26.42 28.45
N ARG A 7 20.23 -26.79 29.66
CA ARG A 7 19.97 -28.17 30.05
C ARG A 7 18.88 -28.81 29.20
N SER A 8 17.77 -28.11 28.95
CA SER A 8 16.64 -28.57 28.15
C SER A 8 17.07 -28.85 26.72
N PHE A 9 17.79 -27.90 26.11
CA PHE A 9 18.36 -28.08 24.77
C PHE A 9 19.31 -29.29 24.72
N ARG A 10 20.25 -29.37 25.66
CA ARG A 10 21.22 -30.48 25.74
C ARG A 10 20.53 -31.83 25.95
N GLN A 11 19.52 -31.91 26.82
CA GLN A 11 18.73 -33.13 27.01
C GLN A 11 18.06 -33.55 25.71
N LYS A 12 17.50 -32.60 24.94
CA LYS A 12 16.87 -32.90 23.67
C LYS A 12 17.86 -33.38 22.61
N VAL A 13 19.03 -32.76 22.52
CA VAL A 13 20.13 -33.20 21.64
C VAL A 13 20.52 -34.65 21.95
N ASN A 14 20.66 -35.00 23.22
CA ASN A 14 20.99 -36.36 23.65
C ASN A 14 19.86 -37.35 23.36
N GLN A 15 18.60 -37.00 23.68
CA GLN A 15 17.43 -37.84 23.39
C GLN A 15 17.30 -38.14 21.89
N LEU A 16 17.55 -37.14 21.04
CA LEU A 16 17.50 -37.28 19.58
C LEU A 16 18.79 -37.87 18.98
N LYS A 17 19.77 -38.23 19.82
CA LYS A 17 21.08 -38.76 19.40
C LYS A 17 21.82 -37.85 18.40
N LYS A 18 21.70 -36.53 18.58
CA LYS A 18 22.26 -35.50 17.69
C LYS A 18 23.59 -34.90 18.18
N SER A 19 24.18 -35.42 19.25
CA SER A 19 25.42 -34.88 19.83
C SER A 19 26.57 -34.78 18.81
N LYS A 20 26.66 -35.74 17.88
CA LYS A 20 27.65 -35.74 16.78
C LYS A 20 27.64 -34.48 15.90
N VAL A 21 26.52 -33.76 15.80
CA VAL A 21 26.41 -32.51 15.03
C VAL A 21 27.16 -31.37 15.71
N PHE A 22 27.26 -31.40 17.04
CA PHE A 22 27.95 -30.37 17.82
C PHE A 22 29.41 -30.69 18.07
N ASP A 23 29.81 -31.96 17.89
CA ASP A 23 31.18 -32.44 18.01
C ASP A 23 31.93 -32.48 16.66
N SER A 24 31.24 -32.21 15.54
CA SER A 24 31.86 -32.26 14.21
C SER A 24 32.92 -31.18 14.06
N ASP A 25 34.03 -31.55 13.43
CA ASP A 25 35.08 -30.59 13.05
C ASP A 25 34.55 -29.63 11.99
N GLY A 26 34.91 -28.35 12.13
CA GLY A 26 34.46 -27.30 11.23
C GLY A 26 34.49 -25.91 11.87
N ARG A 27 34.03 -24.91 11.12
CA ARG A 27 33.73 -23.57 11.61
C ARG A 27 32.22 -23.37 11.58
N HIS A 28 31.58 -23.53 12.73
CA HIS A 28 30.14 -23.43 12.89
C HIS A 28 29.74 -22.16 13.65
N THR A 29 28.52 -21.69 13.40
CA THR A 29 27.85 -20.69 14.24
C THR A 29 26.60 -21.33 14.81
N PHE A 30 26.57 -21.53 16.12
CA PHE A 30 25.47 -22.18 16.80
C PHE A 30 24.59 -21.13 17.48
N PHE A 31 23.28 -21.17 17.21
CA PHE A 31 22.29 -20.42 17.95
C PHE A 31 21.57 -21.37 18.90
N ILE A 32 21.87 -21.27 20.20
CA ILE A 32 21.38 -22.20 21.21
C ILE A 32 20.35 -21.49 22.09
N PRO A 33 19.08 -21.93 22.09
CA PRO A 33 18.08 -21.35 22.98
C PRO A 33 18.41 -21.68 24.43
N VAL A 34 18.28 -20.68 25.30
CA VAL A 34 18.40 -20.87 26.75
C VAL A 34 17.17 -21.61 27.28
N ASP A 35 17.28 -22.23 28.46
CA ASP A 35 16.24 -23.08 29.05
C ASP A 35 14.93 -22.30 29.30
N GLU A 36 15.04 -21.02 29.64
CA GLU A 36 13.89 -20.12 29.77
C GLU A 36 13.21 -19.84 28.43
N GLY A 37 13.92 -19.99 27.31
CA GLY A 37 13.36 -19.92 25.96
C GLY A 37 12.41 -21.04 25.58
N PHE A 38 12.26 -22.03 26.46
CA PHE A 38 11.26 -23.08 26.35
C PHE A 38 10.05 -22.84 27.28
N LYS A 39 10.00 -21.70 27.96
CA LYS A 39 8.88 -21.26 28.81
C LYS A 39 8.28 -19.96 28.25
N PRO A 40 7.00 -19.64 28.54
CA PRO A 40 6.42 -18.33 28.22
C PRO A 40 7.20 -17.21 28.94
N THR A 41 7.73 -16.23 28.21
CA THR A 41 8.75 -15.32 28.76
C THR A 41 8.20 -14.04 29.39
N THR A 42 8.72 -13.71 30.58
CA THR A 42 8.77 -12.37 31.18
C THR A 42 10.20 -12.12 31.68
N ARG A 43 11.12 -11.62 30.85
CA ARG A 43 12.45 -11.18 31.31
C ARG A 43 12.95 -9.97 30.52
N SER A 44 12.56 -8.79 30.98
CA SER A 44 13.22 -7.51 30.70
C SER A 44 14.66 -7.46 31.25
N ASP A 45 14.92 -8.15 32.37
CA ASP A 45 16.08 -7.86 33.22
C ASP A 45 17.42 -8.49 32.78
N LEU A 46 17.44 -9.25 31.67
CA LEU A 46 18.66 -9.87 31.12
C LEU A 46 19.17 -9.18 29.85
N ILE A 47 18.53 -8.08 29.46
CA ILE A 47 18.79 -7.35 28.22
C ILE A 47 19.68 -6.16 28.58
N ASP A 48 20.94 -6.17 28.10
CA ASP A 48 21.85 -5.02 28.18
C ASP A 48 21.91 -4.26 26.84
N GLU A 49 22.53 -3.07 26.82
CA GLU A 49 22.63 -2.21 25.62
C GLU A 49 23.16 -2.96 24.36
N LYS A 50 24.04 -3.96 24.52
CA LYS A 50 24.54 -4.77 23.39
C LYS A 50 23.58 -5.88 22.97
N VAL A 51 22.74 -6.36 23.88
CA VAL A 51 21.64 -7.31 23.60
C VAL A 51 20.45 -6.61 22.93
N ILE A 52 20.20 -5.34 23.27
CA ILE A 52 19.18 -4.48 22.63
C ILE A 52 19.47 -4.35 21.12
N ASP A 53 20.73 -4.20 20.74
CA ASP A 53 21.12 -3.98 19.34
C ASP A 53 21.21 -5.25 18.47
N ALA A 54 21.10 -6.45 19.04
CA ALA A 54 21.42 -7.70 18.34
C ALA A 54 20.35 -8.79 18.49
N TYR A 55 19.57 -9.00 17.42
CA TYR A 55 18.63 -10.11 17.28
C TYR A 55 18.99 -11.02 16.11
N VAL A 56 18.51 -12.26 16.16
CA VAL A 56 18.61 -13.24 15.09
C VAL A 56 17.27 -13.35 14.40
N LYS A 57 17.29 -13.22 13.07
CA LYS A 57 16.14 -13.44 12.20
C LYS A 57 16.26 -14.80 11.52
N SER A 58 15.28 -15.66 11.72
CA SER A 58 15.12 -16.89 10.95
C SER A 58 13.91 -16.77 10.04
N ASN A 59 14.03 -17.20 8.79
CA ASN A 59 12.94 -17.20 7.83
C ASN A 59 12.68 -18.62 7.33
N THR A 60 11.61 -19.24 7.84
CA THR A 60 11.17 -20.57 7.43
C THR A 60 10.44 -20.47 6.10
N VAL A 61 11.15 -20.72 5.00
CA VAL A 61 10.60 -20.65 3.63
C VAL A 61 9.68 -21.83 3.33
N ALA A 62 9.96 -23.01 3.88
CA ALA A 62 9.11 -24.20 3.77
C ALA A 62 8.85 -24.75 5.17
N GLY A 63 7.59 -24.72 5.58
CA GLY A 63 7.13 -25.21 6.89
C GLY A 63 6.68 -26.65 6.83
N ASP A 64 6.40 -27.23 8.00
CA ASP A 64 5.82 -28.56 8.16
C ASP A 64 4.64 -28.51 9.16
N ALA A 65 4.08 -29.67 9.49
CA ALA A 65 2.95 -29.75 10.43
C ALA A 65 3.24 -29.21 11.84
N LYS A 66 4.53 -29.06 12.21
CA LYS A 66 4.99 -28.60 13.53
C LYS A 66 5.60 -27.19 13.48
N HIS A 67 6.06 -26.74 12.32
CA HIS A 67 6.76 -25.47 12.14
C HIS A 67 6.08 -24.65 11.04
N ALA A 68 5.44 -23.56 11.44
CA ALA A 68 4.83 -22.64 10.50
C ALA A 68 5.88 -21.93 9.64
N ARG A 69 5.48 -21.56 8.42
CA ARG A 69 6.27 -20.67 7.55
C ARG A 69 6.33 -19.27 8.14
N GLY A 70 7.39 -18.54 7.82
CA GLY A 70 7.55 -17.13 8.17
C GLY A 70 8.78 -16.85 9.03
N VAL A 71 8.84 -15.61 9.51
CA VAL A 71 9.96 -15.04 10.23
C VAL A 71 9.74 -15.19 11.73
N VAL A 72 10.74 -15.74 12.41
CA VAL A 72 10.85 -15.74 13.87
C VAL A 72 12.04 -14.88 14.25
N LEU A 73 11.81 -13.96 15.19
CA LEU A 73 12.84 -13.12 15.79
C LEU A 73 13.22 -13.71 17.15
N ALA A 74 14.52 -13.74 17.46
CA ALA A 74 15.01 -14.14 18.77
C ALA A 74 16.20 -13.26 19.17
N ASP A 75 16.13 -12.66 20.34
CA ASP A 75 17.23 -11.82 20.83
C ASP A 75 18.44 -12.65 21.24
N ILE A 76 19.62 -12.07 21.09
CA ILE A 76 20.86 -12.71 21.50
C ILE A 76 21.11 -12.42 22.98
N VAL A 77 20.76 -13.36 23.85
CA VAL A 77 21.02 -13.29 25.30
C VAL A 77 22.51 -13.20 25.60
N ARG A 78 23.35 -13.90 24.82
CA ARG A 78 24.81 -13.82 24.96
C ARG A 78 25.50 -14.16 23.64
N ALA A 79 26.27 -13.22 23.12
CA ALA A 79 26.97 -13.39 21.84
C ALA A 79 28.41 -13.91 22.01
N ASN A 80 28.98 -14.37 20.89
CA ASN A 80 30.43 -14.52 20.67
C ASN A 80 31.14 -15.45 21.67
N ILE A 81 30.53 -16.58 22.03
CA ILE A 81 31.15 -17.57 22.91
C ILE A 81 32.03 -18.49 22.04
N PRO A 82 33.37 -18.43 22.13
CA PRO A 82 34.23 -19.26 21.32
C PRO A 82 34.18 -20.72 21.77
N VAL A 83 34.13 -21.64 20.81
CA VAL A 83 34.22 -23.09 21.00
C VAL A 83 35.22 -23.68 20.01
N LYS A 84 35.70 -24.92 20.26
CA LYS A 84 36.76 -25.56 19.45
C LYS A 84 36.44 -25.59 17.95
N ASN A 85 35.17 -25.75 17.60
CA ASN A 85 34.67 -25.86 16.23
C ASN A 85 33.79 -24.66 15.80
N GLY A 86 33.96 -23.49 16.41
CA GLY A 86 33.24 -22.28 15.99
C GLY A 86 32.85 -21.30 17.09
N VAL A 87 31.65 -20.72 16.96
CA VAL A 87 31.11 -19.71 17.87
C VAL A 87 29.68 -20.08 18.26
N VAL A 88 29.33 -19.86 19.53
CA VAL A 88 27.98 -20.02 20.07
C VAL A 88 27.40 -18.66 20.43
N HIS A 89 26.15 -18.44 20.03
CA HIS A 89 25.29 -17.37 20.49
C HIS A 89 24.12 -18.00 21.26
N LEU A 90 23.91 -17.57 22.50
CA LEU A 90 22.73 -17.95 23.27
C LEU A 90 21.59 -17.03 22.86
N ILE A 91 20.45 -17.61 22.52
CA ILE A 91 19.26 -16.88 22.05
C ILE A 91 18.09 -17.05 23.01
N GLN A 92 17.17 -16.08 23.01
CA GLN A 92 16.02 -16.08 23.90
C GLN A 92 15.06 -17.22 23.61
N ARG A 93 14.80 -17.57 22.34
CA ARG A 93 13.80 -18.58 21.96
C ARG A 93 14.22 -19.37 20.71
N PRO A 94 13.67 -20.57 20.45
CA PRO A 94 13.98 -21.33 19.25
C PRO A 94 13.56 -20.61 17.94
N LEU A 95 14.43 -20.67 16.92
CA LEU A 95 14.29 -19.92 15.65
C LEU A 95 13.20 -20.43 14.67
N MET A 96 12.48 -21.50 14.98
CA MET A 96 11.42 -22.06 14.12
C MET A 96 10.10 -22.29 14.85
N VAL A 97 10.05 -22.02 16.15
CA VAL A 97 8.84 -22.19 16.96
C VAL A 97 8.08 -20.87 16.95
N VAL A 98 6.82 -20.94 16.54
CA VAL A 98 5.89 -19.81 16.57
C VAL A 98 4.89 -20.06 17.69
N ASP A 99 5.10 -19.39 18.82
CA ASP A 99 4.30 -19.51 20.04
C ASP A 99 3.70 -18.17 20.50
N THR A 100 4.06 -17.07 19.85
CA THR A 100 3.53 -15.73 20.12
C THR A 100 2.30 -15.43 19.26
N THR A 101 1.27 -14.81 19.85
CA THR A 101 0.18 -14.21 19.07
C THR A 101 0.59 -12.86 18.51
N VAL A 102 -0.19 -12.28 17.59
CA VAL A 102 0.04 -10.92 17.09
C VAL A 102 0.08 -9.92 18.25
N ILE A 103 -0.85 -10.01 19.21
CA ILE A 103 -0.88 -9.06 20.33
C ILE A 103 0.29 -9.25 21.30
N ASP A 104 0.75 -10.49 21.51
CA ASP A 104 1.92 -10.75 22.35
C ASP A 104 3.20 -10.20 21.70
N PHE A 105 3.30 -10.30 20.37
CA PHE A 105 4.42 -9.71 19.63
C PHE A 105 4.45 -8.17 19.75
N LEU A 106 3.29 -7.51 19.70
CA LEU A 106 3.19 -6.06 19.91
C LEU A 106 3.58 -5.64 21.35
N LYS A 107 3.21 -6.46 22.33
CA LYS A 107 3.48 -6.23 23.76
C LYS A 107 4.92 -6.51 24.18
N GLU A 108 5.69 -7.20 23.32
CA GLU A 108 6.79 -8.05 23.77
C GLU A 108 7.85 -7.29 24.61
N LYS A 109 8.07 -5.99 24.35
CA LYS A 109 9.03 -5.14 25.10
C LYS A 109 8.70 -3.64 25.07
N GLU A 110 9.17 -2.91 26.09
CA GLU A 110 9.12 -1.43 26.16
C GLU A 110 9.91 -0.75 25.03
N ASP A 111 10.97 -1.39 24.54
CA ASP A 111 11.84 -0.93 23.44
C ASP A 111 11.65 -1.73 22.13
N GLY A 112 10.58 -2.55 22.05
CA GLY A 112 10.31 -3.39 20.88
C GLY A 112 10.04 -2.57 19.61
N PRO A 113 10.17 -3.17 18.41
CA PRO A 113 10.05 -2.46 17.13
C PRO A 113 8.66 -1.85 16.86
N LEU A 114 7.65 -2.25 17.65
CA LEU A 114 6.25 -1.84 17.53
C LEU A 114 5.67 -1.34 18.86
N CYS A 115 6.50 -0.99 19.86
CA CYS A 115 6.02 -0.56 21.17
C CYS A 115 5.08 0.65 21.09
N LYS A 116 5.41 1.66 20.25
CA LYS A 116 4.52 2.82 20.04
C LYS A 116 3.20 2.44 19.40
N PHE A 117 3.20 1.46 18.51
CA PHE A 117 1.95 1.00 17.91
C PHE A 117 1.05 0.34 18.96
N TYR A 118 1.65 -0.45 19.86
CA TYR A 118 0.95 -1.03 20.99
C TYR A 118 0.38 0.05 21.93
N GLU A 119 1.16 1.06 22.30
CA GLU A 119 0.72 2.21 23.10
C GLU A 119 -0.51 2.89 22.48
N VAL A 120 -0.43 3.23 21.19
CA VAL A 120 -1.53 3.87 20.46
C VAL A 120 -2.78 3.00 20.41
N ILE A 121 -2.64 1.68 20.33
CA ILE A 121 -3.78 0.76 20.45
C ILE A 121 -4.38 0.90 21.84
N MET A 122 -3.56 0.86 22.90
CA MET A 122 -4.02 0.92 24.29
C MET A 122 -4.66 2.26 24.67
N ASP A 123 -4.29 3.36 24.02
CA ASP A 123 -4.89 4.70 24.20
C ASP A 123 -6.40 4.75 23.92
N LEU A 124 -6.94 3.79 23.15
CA LEU A 124 -8.39 3.66 22.95
C LEU A 124 -9.16 3.25 24.23
N GLY A 125 -8.46 2.85 25.29
CA GLY A 125 -9.02 2.56 26.62
C GLY A 125 -9.70 1.18 26.73
N ALA A 126 -10.52 1.00 27.76
CA ALA A 126 -11.08 -0.30 28.13
C ALA A 126 -12.01 -0.93 27.06
N ASN A 127 -12.69 -0.10 26.25
CA ASN A 127 -13.60 -0.55 25.20
C ASN A 127 -12.91 -0.65 23.83
N ASN A 128 -11.72 -1.26 23.80
CA ASN A 128 -10.91 -1.38 22.60
C ASN A 128 -11.30 -2.62 21.76
N GLN A 129 -12.24 -2.42 20.84
CA GLN A 129 -12.68 -3.48 19.92
C GLN A 129 -11.54 -4.01 19.04
N PHE A 130 -10.59 -3.15 18.65
CA PHE A 130 -9.46 -3.55 17.81
C PHE A 130 -8.52 -4.50 18.57
N PHE A 131 -8.20 -4.20 19.83
CA PHE A 131 -7.40 -5.09 20.68
C PHE A 131 -8.10 -6.45 20.90
N ASN A 132 -9.41 -6.43 21.11
CA ASN A 132 -10.19 -7.66 21.24
C ASN A 132 -10.14 -8.48 19.94
N GLU A 133 -10.24 -7.83 18.78
CA GLU A 133 -10.10 -8.48 17.48
C GLU A 133 -8.72 -9.09 17.29
N LEU A 134 -7.63 -8.38 17.61
CA LEU A 134 -6.26 -8.94 17.54
C LEU A 134 -6.04 -10.16 18.44
N THR A 135 -6.79 -10.25 19.56
CA THR A 135 -6.69 -11.33 20.53
C THR A 135 -7.52 -12.55 20.13
N LEU A 136 -8.74 -12.33 19.62
CA LEU A 136 -9.72 -13.39 19.38
C LEU A 136 -9.71 -13.90 17.93
N ALA A 137 -9.34 -13.05 16.98
CA ALA A 137 -9.38 -13.41 15.57
C ALA A 137 -8.32 -14.48 15.25
N LYS A 138 -8.72 -15.39 14.37
CA LYS A 138 -7.84 -16.35 13.73
C LYS A 138 -7.58 -15.88 12.31
N ASP A 139 -6.40 -16.21 11.81
CA ASP A 139 -5.98 -15.97 10.43
C ASP A 139 -6.05 -14.49 10.04
N ILE A 140 -5.28 -13.69 10.76
CA ILE A 140 -5.15 -12.25 10.48
C ILE A 140 -3.79 -11.91 9.87
N THR A 141 -3.71 -10.76 9.21
CA THR A 141 -2.46 -10.11 8.84
C THR A 141 -2.50 -8.67 9.27
N LEU A 142 -1.53 -8.28 10.09
CA LEU A 142 -1.39 -6.91 10.58
C LEU A 142 -0.24 -6.21 9.84
N PHE A 143 -0.55 -5.12 9.17
CA PHE A 143 0.46 -4.21 8.62
C PHE A 143 0.78 -3.18 9.71
N ALA A 144 1.83 -3.41 10.48
CA ALA A 144 2.13 -2.65 11.69
C ALA A 144 3.11 -1.49 11.39
N PRO A 145 2.72 -0.21 11.58
CA PRO A 145 3.66 0.89 11.41
C PRO A 145 4.76 0.85 12.47
N SER A 146 6.01 1.09 12.04
CA SER A 146 7.16 1.12 12.94
C SER A 146 7.09 2.29 13.94
N ASN A 147 7.91 2.25 14.99
CA ASN A 147 8.00 3.33 15.97
C ASN A 147 8.35 4.70 15.36
N GLU A 148 9.09 4.72 14.26
CA GLU A 148 9.43 5.94 13.52
C GLU A 148 8.22 6.50 12.78
N ALA A 149 7.35 5.64 12.24
CA ALA A 149 6.14 6.05 11.53
C ALA A 149 5.19 6.87 12.42
N TRP A 150 5.13 6.55 13.72
CA TRP A 150 4.31 7.26 14.70
C TRP A 150 4.91 8.60 15.17
N ALA A 151 6.19 8.86 14.88
CA ALA A 151 6.84 10.12 15.26
C ALA A 151 6.50 11.29 14.33
N ASP A 152 5.85 11.04 13.19
CA ASP A 152 5.47 12.08 12.24
C ASP A 152 4.40 13.03 12.82
N PHE A 153 4.61 14.34 12.65
CA PHE A 153 3.71 15.38 13.16
C PHE A 153 2.27 15.24 12.64
N SER A 154 2.09 14.80 11.39
CA SER A 154 0.76 14.58 10.79
C SER A 154 -0.04 13.50 11.51
N VAL A 155 0.64 12.51 12.09
CA VAL A 155 0.04 11.40 12.85
C VAL A 155 -0.40 11.85 14.24
N GLN A 156 0.39 12.70 14.90
CA GLN A 156 0.14 13.16 16.27
C GLN A 156 -1.22 13.87 16.45
N ASN A 157 -1.67 14.61 15.43
CA ASN A 157 -2.98 15.25 15.45
C ASN A 157 -4.15 14.26 15.37
N ILE A 158 -3.92 13.09 14.76
CA ILE A 158 -4.96 12.09 14.52
C ILE A 158 -5.17 11.19 15.73
N ILE A 159 -4.11 10.91 16.49
CA ILE A 159 -4.18 10.11 17.73
C ILE A 159 -5.21 10.68 18.71
N ARG A 160 -5.38 12.01 18.73
CA ARG A 160 -6.37 12.71 19.58
C ARG A 160 -7.82 12.45 19.20
N ASN A 161 -8.10 11.99 17.99
CA ASN A 161 -9.45 11.66 17.54
C ASN A 161 -9.64 10.14 17.55
N HIS A 162 -10.21 9.61 18.64
CA HIS A 162 -10.39 8.16 18.81
C HIS A 162 -11.21 7.50 17.70
N GLN A 163 -12.16 8.21 17.08
CA GLN A 163 -12.93 7.63 15.98
C GLN A 163 -12.07 7.48 14.73
N LYS A 164 -11.33 8.53 14.35
CA LYS A 164 -10.41 8.46 13.21
C LYS A 164 -9.28 7.45 13.46
N LEU A 165 -8.80 7.37 14.71
CA LEU A 165 -7.80 6.40 15.11
C LEU A 165 -8.31 4.96 14.92
N ARG A 166 -9.54 4.64 15.35
CA ARG A 166 -10.14 3.31 15.11
C ARG A 166 -10.21 2.98 13.63
N ASP A 167 -10.61 3.94 12.79
CA ASP A 167 -10.67 3.71 11.35
C ASP A 167 -9.28 3.41 10.78
N ILE A 168 -8.27 4.16 11.22
CA ILE A 168 -6.86 3.92 10.86
C ILE A 168 -6.40 2.54 11.32
N LEU A 169 -6.63 2.15 12.58
CA LEU A 169 -6.23 0.83 13.07
C LEU A 169 -6.87 -0.29 12.24
N ASN A 170 -8.18 -0.17 11.96
CA ASN A 170 -8.90 -1.13 11.14
C ASN A 170 -8.42 -1.16 9.67
N LEU A 171 -7.87 -0.07 9.15
CA LEU A 171 -7.24 -0.05 7.82
C LEU A 171 -5.96 -0.90 7.77
N HIS A 172 -5.25 -1.06 8.89
CA HIS A 172 -4.01 -1.84 8.98
C HIS A 172 -4.22 -3.34 9.19
N LEU A 173 -5.46 -3.77 9.47
CA LEU A 173 -5.79 -5.17 9.74
C LEU A 173 -6.49 -5.80 8.54
N VAL A 174 -5.99 -6.95 8.10
CA VAL A 174 -6.63 -7.80 7.09
C VAL A 174 -7.05 -9.11 7.76
N ARG A 175 -8.30 -9.55 7.51
CA ARG A 175 -8.90 -10.77 8.08
C ARG A 175 -8.58 -12.03 7.27
N GLU A 176 -7.33 -12.17 6.86
CA GLU A 176 -6.81 -13.37 6.20
C GLU A 176 -5.29 -13.50 6.44
N ARG A 177 -4.72 -14.70 6.29
CA ARG A 177 -3.26 -14.90 6.30
C ARG A 177 -2.65 -14.54 4.95
N LEU A 178 -1.87 -13.46 4.92
CA LEU A 178 -1.18 -12.97 3.74
C LEU A 178 0.33 -13.00 3.95
N PRO A 179 0.98 -14.15 3.72
CA PRO A 179 2.43 -14.17 3.60
C PRO A 179 2.86 -13.44 2.32
N LEU A 180 4.11 -12.98 2.31
CA LEU A 180 4.71 -12.18 1.23
C LEU A 180 4.65 -12.88 -0.13
N ASP A 181 4.88 -14.20 -0.17
CA ASP A 181 4.85 -14.98 -1.40
C ASP A 181 3.44 -15.06 -2.00
N ALA A 182 2.40 -15.16 -1.17
CA ALA A 182 1.01 -15.07 -1.62
C ALA A 182 0.69 -13.69 -2.20
N ILE A 183 1.13 -12.61 -1.54
CA ILE A 183 0.97 -11.24 -2.05
C ILE A 183 1.65 -11.09 -3.42
N ILE A 184 2.91 -11.52 -3.54
CA ILE A 184 3.66 -11.44 -4.80
C ILE A 184 2.99 -12.25 -5.90
N HIS A 185 2.57 -13.49 -5.60
CA HIS A 185 1.90 -14.36 -6.56
C HIS A 185 0.58 -13.77 -7.06
N ASN A 186 -0.25 -13.25 -6.15
CA ASN A 186 -1.53 -12.63 -6.51
C ASN A 186 -1.35 -11.32 -7.29
N ASN A 187 -0.20 -10.66 -7.16
CA ASN A 187 0.11 -9.41 -7.84
C ASN A 187 0.72 -9.59 -9.26
N MET A 188 0.88 -10.83 -9.75
CA MET A 188 1.55 -11.11 -11.03
C MET A 188 0.77 -10.63 -12.27
N ASN A 189 -0.56 -10.79 -12.26
CA ASN A 189 -1.42 -10.51 -13.43
C ASN A 189 -2.23 -9.22 -13.29
N GLN A 190 -2.52 -8.82 -12.06
CA GLN A 190 -3.29 -7.64 -11.72
C GLN A 190 -2.86 -7.13 -10.35
N ILE A 191 -3.18 -5.87 -10.07
CA ILE A 191 -2.93 -5.29 -8.75
C ILE A 191 -3.76 -6.06 -7.72
N TYR A 192 -3.07 -6.71 -6.80
CA TYR A 192 -3.71 -7.43 -5.70
C TYR A 192 -4.31 -6.44 -4.71
N GLN A 193 -5.54 -6.73 -4.30
CA GLN A 193 -6.33 -5.95 -3.36
C GLN A 193 -6.73 -6.85 -2.20
N ALA A 194 -6.42 -6.44 -0.97
CA ALA A 194 -6.83 -7.15 0.24
C ALA A 194 -7.86 -6.33 1.02
N PRO A 195 -9.06 -6.86 1.32
CA PRO A 195 -10.07 -6.16 2.12
C PRO A 195 -9.60 -6.00 3.57
N THR A 196 -9.75 -4.80 4.12
CA THR A 196 -9.33 -4.52 5.50
C THR A 196 -10.48 -4.71 6.50
N ALA A 197 -10.17 -4.62 7.78
CA ALA A 197 -11.16 -4.61 8.84
C ALA A 197 -12.04 -3.35 8.78
N LEU A 198 -11.53 -2.27 8.15
CA LEU A 198 -12.29 -1.06 7.87
C LEU A 198 -13.22 -1.30 6.66
N PRO A 199 -14.56 -1.19 6.82
CA PRO A 199 -15.49 -1.53 5.76
C PRO A 199 -15.23 -0.78 4.45
N ARG A 200 -15.24 -1.52 3.33
CA ARG A 200 -15.07 -0.99 1.95
C ARG A 200 -13.73 -0.30 1.72
N LYS A 201 -12.73 -0.62 2.52
CA LYS A 201 -11.36 -0.21 2.31
C LYS A 201 -10.51 -1.43 2.01
N TYR A 202 -9.54 -1.22 1.13
CA TYR A 202 -8.65 -2.25 0.63
C TYR A 202 -7.22 -1.74 0.74
N LEU A 203 -6.30 -2.68 0.93
CA LEU A 203 -4.87 -2.46 0.72
C LEU A 203 -4.51 -2.87 -0.70
N TYR A 204 -3.64 -2.08 -1.33
CA TYR A 204 -3.17 -2.29 -2.69
C TYR A 204 -1.67 -2.55 -2.66
N PHE A 205 -1.23 -3.60 -3.34
CA PHE A 205 0.16 -4.03 -3.27
C PHE A 205 0.92 -3.72 -4.56
N ASN A 206 2.18 -3.32 -4.43
CA ASN A 206 3.08 -3.16 -5.55
C ASN A 206 4.44 -3.79 -5.23
N VAL A 207 5.00 -4.51 -6.19
CA VAL A 207 6.28 -5.22 -6.03
C VAL A 207 7.31 -4.59 -6.94
N LEU A 208 8.27 -3.89 -6.35
CA LEU A 208 9.40 -3.29 -7.05
C LEU A 208 10.56 -4.29 -7.07
N THR A 209 10.89 -4.80 -8.25
CA THR A 209 12.04 -5.71 -8.42
C THR A 209 13.24 -4.92 -8.94
N ARG A 210 14.34 -4.91 -8.18
CA ARG A 210 15.64 -4.32 -8.57
C ARG A 210 16.73 -5.40 -8.46
N GLY A 211 17.06 -6.02 -9.59
CA GLY A 211 17.98 -7.17 -9.60
C GLY A 211 17.39 -8.35 -8.84
N GLN A 212 18.12 -8.86 -7.84
CA GLN A 212 17.63 -9.92 -6.94
C GLN A 212 16.80 -9.40 -5.76
N ASN A 213 16.78 -8.08 -5.53
CA ASN A 213 16.04 -7.49 -4.41
C ASN A 213 14.61 -7.17 -4.84
N GLN A 214 13.65 -7.61 -4.04
CA GLN A 214 12.24 -7.25 -4.17
C GLN A 214 11.84 -6.39 -2.97
N THR A 215 11.28 -5.22 -3.27
CA THR A 215 10.69 -4.34 -2.26
C THR A 215 9.19 -4.36 -2.45
N LEU A 216 8.47 -4.82 -1.44
CA LEU A 216 7.01 -4.73 -1.40
C LEU A 216 6.62 -3.37 -0.84
N THR A 217 5.72 -2.68 -1.52
CA THR A 217 5.01 -1.53 -0.98
C THR A 217 3.52 -1.86 -0.85
N VAL A 218 2.89 -1.32 0.19
CA VAL A 218 1.47 -1.45 0.48
C VAL A 218 0.86 -0.06 0.56
N GLU A 219 -0.25 0.14 -0.13
CA GLU A 219 -0.98 1.39 -0.13
C GLU A 219 -2.35 1.23 0.52
N GLY A 220 -2.70 2.17 1.40
CA GLY A 220 -4.01 2.26 2.04
C GLY A 220 -4.36 3.69 2.44
N GLY A 221 -5.59 4.12 2.12
CA GLY A 221 -6.09 5.45 2.52
C GLY A 221 -5.25 6.63 2.03
N GLY A 222 -4.65 6.53 0.84
CA GLY A 222 -3.81 7.58 0.25
C GLY A 222 -2.31 7.51 0.58
N VAL A 223 -1.92 6.63 1.50
CA VAL A 223 -0.53 6.49 1.95
C VAL A 223 0.09 5.25 1.32
N ASN A 224 1.24 5.42 0.66
CA ASN A 224 2.06 4.32 0.18
C ASN A 224 3.20 4.07 1.18
N ALA A 225 3.25 2.88 1.76
CA ALA A 225 4.22 2.47 2.77
C ALA A 225 5.11 1.33 2.24
N THR A 226 6.38 1.34 2.62
CA THR A 226 7.32 0.24 2.34
C THR A 226 7.18 -0.82 3.42
N VAL A 227 7.11 -2.09 3.03
CA VAL A 227 7.20 -3.20 3.98
C VAL A 227 8.68 -3.42 4.33
N THR A 228 9.07 -2.99 5.53
CA THR A 228 10.47 -3.02 6.01
C THR A 228 10.83 -4.38 6.58
N LEU A 229 9.91 -5.04 7.29
CA LEU A 229 10.09 -6.38 7.81
C LEU A 229 8.84 -7.24 7.56
N PRO A 230 8.84 -8.08 6.52
CA PRO A 230 7.70 -8.92 6.20
C PRO A 230 7.70 -10.25 6.98
N ASN A 231 6.54 -10.91 6.99
CA ASN A 231 6.33 -12.31 7.36
C ASN A 231 6.59 -12.66 8.82
N ILE A 232 6.56 -11.73 9.77
CA ILE A 232 6.70 -12.10 11.19
C ILE A 232 5.56 -13.05 11.55
N ALA A 233 5.91 -14.29 11.89
CA ALA A 233 4.94 -15.34 12.10
C ALA A 233 4.33 -15.21 13.50
N ALA A 234 3.01 -15.32 13.56
CA ALA A 234 2.26 -15.41 14.81
C ALA A 234 1.32 -16.62 14.78
N THR A 235 0.98 -17.13 15.95
CA THR A 235 0.08 -18.29 16.10
C THR A 235 -1.27 -18.06 15.42
N ASN A 236 -1.78 -16.82 15.47
CA ASN A 236 -3.04 -16.43 14.84
C ASN A 236 -2.89 -15.66 13.52
N GLY A 237 -1.68 -15.47 12.97
CA GLY A 237 -1.52 -14.65 11.76
C GLY A 237 -0.11 -14.32 11.32
N PHE A 238 0.02 -13.18 10.64
CA PHE A 238 1.29 -12.57 10.26
C PHE A 238 1.33 -11.10 10.67
N VAL A 239 2.53 -10.59 10.95
CA VAL A 239 2.81 -9.16 11.06
C VAL A 239 3.79 -8.76 9.97
N HIS A 240 3.48 -7.67 9.26
CA HIS A 240 4.39 -7.00 8.33
C HIS A 240 4.67 -5.61 8.88
N ILE A 241 5.92 -5.29 9.21
CA ILE A 241 6.28 -3.94 9.65
C ILE A 241 6.35 -3.02 8.43
N ILE A 242 5.74 -1.85 8.54
CA ILE A 242 5.71 -0.82 7.50
C ILE A 242 6.28 0.51 8.00
N ASP A 243 6.82 1.32 7.09
CA ASP A 243 7.50 2.58 7.42
C ASP A 243 6.57 3.80 7.60
N ARG A 244 5.26 3.63 7.42
CA ARG A 244 4.26 4.73 7.49
C ARG A 244 2.93 4.25 8.06
N VAL A 245 2.19 5.18 8.66
CA VAL A 245 0.81 4.94 9.12
C VAL A 245 -0.15 5.12 7.94
N LEU A 246 -0.81 4.05 7.50
CA LEU A 246 -1.82 4.07 6.44
C LEU A 246 -3.02 4.94 6.84
N GLY A 247 -3.60 5.66 5.88
CA GLY A 247 -4.74 6.56 6.12
C GLY A 247 -4.37 7.93 6.72
N VAL A 248 -3.09 8.24 6.89
CA VAL A 248 -2.60 9.57 7.30
C VAL A 248 -1.89 10.25 6.13
N PRO A 249 -2.57 11.11 5.35
CA PRO A 249 -2.01 11.66 4.12
C PRO A 249 -0.83 12.61 4.39
N TYR A 250 0.24 12.43 3.63
CA TYR A 250 1.45 13.29 3.67
C TYR A 250 1.78 13.92 2.31
N THR A 251 0.96 13.66 1.28
CA THR A 251 1.14 14.18 -0.09
C THR A 251 -0.05 15.03 -0.51
N THR A 252 0.20 16.04 -1.34
CA THR A 252 -0.86 16.78 -2.05
C THR A 252 -1.46 15.91 -3.16
N VAL A 253 -2.60 16.32 -3.71
CA VAL A 253 -3.19 15.69 -4.90
C VAL A 253 -2.19 15.66 -6.07
N PHE A 254 -1.40 16.71 -6.25
CA PHE A 254 -0.32 16.74 -7.25
C PHE A 254 0.74 15.66 -7.02
N GLU A 255 1.34 15.61 -5.82
CA GLU A 255 2.41 14.65 -5.54
C GLU A 255 1.87 13.21 -5.57
N LYS A 256 0.65 12.98 -5.10
CA LYS A 256 0.00 11.67 -5.19
C LYS A 256 -0.20 11.26 -6.65
N LEU A 257 -0.73 12.15 -7.49
CA LEU A 257 -0.92 11.90 -8.91
C LEU A 257 0.40 11.60 -9.63
N LYS A 258 1.48 12.29 -9.26
CA LYS A 258 2.81 12.14 -9.85
C LYS A 258 3.51 10.83 -9.47
N THR A 259 3.31 10.36 -8.23
CA THR A 259 4.06 9.23 -7.66
C THR A 259 3.30 7.90 -7.76
N ASP A 260 1.98 7.94 -7.98
CA ASP A 260 1.17 6.74 -8.09
C ASP A 260 1.33 6.06 -9.46
N PRO A 261 1.83 4.81 -9.53
CA PRO A 261 2.11 4.14 -10.78
C PRO A 261 0.86 3.83 -11.61
N MET A 262 -0.33 3.87 -11.01
CA MET A 262 -1.59 3.63 -11.73
C MET A 262 -2.12 4.87 -12.45
N LEU A 263 -1.59 6.06 -12.17
CA LEU A 263 -2.17 7.34 -12.60
C LEU A 263 -1.26 8.11 -13.58
N ASN A 264 -0.25 7.44 -14.15
CA ASN A 264 0.81 8.05 -14.94
C ASN A 264 0.26 8.69 -16.23
N ILE A 265 -0.71 8.09 -16.91
CA ILE A 265 -1.33 8.68 -18.10
C ILE A 265 -2.03 10.00 -17.73
N THR A 266 -2.85 10.01 -16.68
CA THR A 266 -3.52 11.25 -16.23
C THR A 266 -2.51 12.32 -15.82
N TYR A 267 -1.47 11.94 -15.09
CA TYR A 267 -0.38 12.84 -14.73
C TYR A 267 0.29 13.45 -15.98
N ASN A 268 0.60 12.64 -16.99
CA ASN A 268 1.24 13.12 -18.22
C ASN A 268 0.33 14.01 -19.06
N LEU A 269 -0.97 13.72 -19.14
CA LEU A 269 -1.95 14.61 -19.78
C LEU A 269 -1.98 15.97 -19.08
N GLY A 270 -1.95 15.99 -17.75
CA GLY A 270 -1.99 17.23 -16.96
C GLY A 270 -0.70 18.05 -16.96
N LYS A 271 0.40 17.55 -17.55
CA LYS A 271 1.58 18.40 -17.82
C LYS A 271 1.28 19.48 -18.86
N ARG A 272 0.32 19.23 -19.73
CA ARG A 272 -0.11 20.18 -20.77
C ARG A 272 -0.83 21.35 -20.14
N GLN A 273 -0.61 22.52 -20.72
CA GLN A 273 -1.24 23.76 -20.26
C GLN A 273 -1.08 24.00 -18.75
N MET A 274 -0.01 23.44 -18.17
CA MET A 274 0.35 23.53 -16.75
C MET A 274 -0.77 23.08 -15.80
N PHE A 275 -1.70 22.22 -16.25
CA PHE A 275 -2.88 21.81 -15.46
C PHE A 275 -2.49 21.26 -14.09
N ASN A 276 -1.45 20.41 -14.02
CA ASN A 276 -1.03 19.80 -12.76
C ASN A 276 -0.59 20.82 -11.70
N GLN A 277 -0.07 21.99 -12.10
CA GLN A 277 0.50 22.95 -11.15
C GLN A 277 -0.54 23.48 -10.16
N GLN A 278 -1.82 23.57 -10.57
CA GLN A 278 -2.90 24.01 -9.69
C GLN A 278 -3.15 23.02 -8.53
N LEU A 279 -2.83 21.74 -8.71
CA LEU A 279 -3.14 20.67 -7.75
C LEU A 279 -2.25 20.69 -6.49
N ASN A 280 -1.29 21.62 -6.42
CA ASN A 280 -0.49 21.90 -5.21
C ASN A 280 -1.07 23.02 -4.35
N ASP A 281 -2.09 23.74 -4.84
CA ASP A 281 -2.74 24.80 -4.08
C ASP A 281 -3.36 24.24 -2.78
N MET A 282 -3.19 25.00 -1.69
CA MET A 282 -3.67 24.68 -0.35
C MET A 282 -4.89 25.52 0.06
N GLU A 283 -5.26 26.54 -0.73
CA GLU A 283 -6.42 27.42 -0.47
C GLU A 283 -7.76 26.69 -0.67
N HIS A 284 -7.75 25.66 -1.52
CA HIS A 284 -8.94 24.90 -1.89
C HIS A 284 -8.79 23.42 -1.51
N ARG A 285 -9.93 22.77 -1.29
CA ARG A 285 -9.99 21.32 -1.15
C ARG A 285 -10.41 20.69 -2.48
N TYR A 286 -9.59 19.77 -2.95
CA TYR A 286 -9.82 19.06 -4.20
C TYR A 286 -10.65 17.79 -3.99
N THR A 287 -11.61 17.51 -4.88
CA THR A 287 -12.14 16.16 -5.10
C THR A 287 -11.87 15.81 -6.56
N TYR A 288 -10.91 14.92 -6.80
CA TYR A 288 -10.44 14.60 -8.15
C TYR A 288 -10.80 13.16 -8.50
N PHE A 289 -11.69 12.99 -9.47
CA PHE A 289 -11.95 11.71 -10.11
C PHE A 289 -10.87 11.39 -11.12
N VAL A 290 -9.88 10.59 -10.76
CA VAL A 290 -8.71 10.33 -11.62
C VAL A 290 -8.91 9.03 -12.39
N PRO A 291 -9.02 9.04 -13.73
CA PRO A 291 -9.01 7.81 -14.49
C PRO A 291 -7.63 7.16 -14.38
N ARG A 292 -7.57 5.89 -13.99
CA ARG A 292 -6.30 5.16 -13.98
C ARG A 292 -5.86 4.79 -15.39
N ASP A 293 -4.61 4.38 -15.55
CA ASP A 293 -4.03 4.05 -16.85
C ASP A 293 -4.85 3.00 -17.61
N HIS A 294 -5.41 2.01 -16.90
CA HIS A 294 -6.34 1.03 -17.49
C HIS A 294 -7.57 1.65 -18.15
N ALA A 295 -8.13 2.71 -17.55
CA ALA A 295 -9.27 3.45 -18.09
C ALA A 295 -8.91 4.14 -19.41
N TRP A 296 -7.74 4.77 -19.45
CA TRP A 296 -7.22 5.42 -20.65
C TRP A 296 -6.83 4.44 -21.75
N LEU A 297 -6.26 3.29 -21.40
CA LEU A 297 -5.95 2.23 -22.37
C LEU A 297 -7.22 1.65 -23.00
N LYS A 298 -8.27 1.44 -22.21
CA LYS A 298 -9.60 1.08 -22.74
C LYS A 298 -10.14 2.16 -23.69
N PHE A 299 -10.01 3.43 -23.31
CA PHE A 299 -10.42 4.54 -24.15
C PHE A 299 -9.61 4.60 -25.46
N GLN A 300 -8.29 4.36 -25.40
CA GLN A 300 -7.41 4.31 -26.57
C GLN A 300 -7.85 3.23 -27.57
N ILE A 301 -8.24 2.04 -27.08
CA ILE A 301 -8.72 0.95 -27.94
C ILE A 301 -10.02 1.36 -28.65
N LYS A 302 -10.95 2.01 -27.93
CA LYS A 302 -12.23 2.47 -28.49
C LYS A 302 -12.08 3.67 -29.42
N HIS A 303 -11.17 4.60 -29.11
CA HIS A 303 -11.02 5.90 -29.78
C HIS A 303 -9.55 6.28 -30.02
N PRO A 304 -8.82 5.54 -30.88
CA PRO A 304 -7.38 5.69 -31.04
C PRO A 304 -6.94 7.08 -31.52
N SER A 305 -7.66 7.68 -32.47
CA SER A 305 -7.36 9.01 -32.99
C SER A 305 -7.57 10.10 -31.94
N ALA A 306 -8.68 10.04 -31.19
CA ALA A 306 -8.98 10.99 -30.12
C ALA A 306 -7.92 10.89 -29.02
N PHE A 307 -7.59 9.67 -28.58
CA PHE A 307 -6.54 9.45 -27.59
C PHE A 307 -5.19 10.00 -28.03
N LYS A 308 -4.74 9.73 -29.27
CA LYS A 308 -3.50 10.28 -29.81
C LYS A 308 -3.50 11.81 -29.79
N SER A 309 -4.63 12.44 -30.12
CA SER A 309 -4.78 13.89 -30.11
C SER A 309 -4.67 14.50 -28.72
N LEU A 310 -5.09 13.81 -27.64
CA LEU A 310 -4.85 14.28 -26.27
C LEU A 310 -3.36 14.52 -25.98
N PHE A 311 -2.47 13.85 -26.73
CA PHE A 311 -1.02 14.00 -26.62
C PHE A 311 -0.37 14.97 -27.62
N ARG A 312 -1.14 15.77 -28.36
CA ARG A 312 -0.58 16.80 -29.25
C ARG A 312 -0.68 18.21 -28.63
N GLU A 313 0.30 19.07 -28.87
CA GLU A 313 0.37 20.41 -28.25
C GLU A 313 -0.78 21.33 -28.68
N ASP A 314 -1.15 21.26 -29.95
CA ASP A 314 -2.29 21.98 -30.55
C ASP A 314 -3.65 21.59 -29.96
N PHE A 315 -3.74 20.42 -29.30
CA PHE A 315 -4.94 19.96 -28.57
C PHE A 315 -4.83 20.14 -27.05
N GLY A 316 -3.80 20.85 -26.57
CA GLY A 316 -3.58 21.06 -25.14
C GLY A 316 -4.79 21.71 -24.44
N TYR A 317 -5.47 22.65 -25.10
CA TYR A 317 -6.66 23.31 -24.55
C TYR A 317 -7.81 22.31 -24.28
N PHE A 318 -8.15 21.47 -25.26
CA PHE A 318 -9.19 20.45 -25.09
C PHE A 318 -8.82 19.43 -24.04
N THR A 319 -7.55 19.03 -23.99
CA THR A 319 -7.04 18.12 -22.96
C THR A 319 -7.21 18.71 -21.57
N LYS A 320 -6.87 19.99 -21.39
CA LYS A 320 -7.09 20.71 -20.12
C LYS A 320 -8.57 20.73 -19.74
N GLN A 321 -9.47 21.03 -20.67
CA GLN A 321 -10.92 21.03 -20.40
C GLN A 321 -11.45 19.68 -19.93
N ILE A 322 -10.99 18.60 -20.56
CA ILE A 322 -11.34 17.23 -20.15
C ILE A 322 -10.88 17.00 -18.71
N LEU A 323 -9.63 17.35 -18.37
CA LEU A 323 -9.11 17.17 -17.01
C LEU A 323 -9.83 18.05 -15.97
N GLU A 324 -10.17 19.30 -16.32
CA GLU A 324 -10.95 20.20 -15.45
C GLU A 324 -12.32 19.62 -15.09
N ARG A 325 -12.96 18.88 -16.00
CA ARG A 325 -14.23 18.18 -15.72
C ARG A 325 -14.15 17.15 -14.61
N HIS A 326 -12.96 16.58 -14.40
CA HIS A 326 -12.73 15.55 -13.39
C HIS A 326 -12.41 16.14 -12.00
N VAL A 327 -12.16 17.45 -11.90
CA VAL A 327 -11.71 18.10 -10.67
C VAL A 327 -12.76 19.04 -10.13
N ILE A 328 -13.08 18.86 -8.86
CA ILE A 328 -13.92 19.76 -8.08
C ILE A 328 -13.01 20.56 -7.14
N ARG A 329 -13.17 21.88 -7.16
CA ARG A 329 -12.49 22.82 -6.26
C ARG A 329 -13.54 23.43 -5.35
N ALA A 330 -13.50 23.11 -4.06
CA ALA A 330 -14.50 23.55 -3.08
C ALA A 330 -13.87 23.81 -1.71
N GLY A 331 -14.66 24.33 -0.76
CA GLY A 331 -14.23 24.52 0.63
C GLY A 331 -14.03 23.21 1.41
N ARG A 332 -14.53 22.08 0.88
CA ARG A 332 -14.31 20.73 1.44
C ARG A 332 -14.09 19.70 0.33
N ALA A 333 -13.38 18.63 0.66
CA ALA A 333 -13.29 17.44 -0.19
C ALA A 333 -14.45 16.50 0.13
N TYR A 334 -14.92 15.76 -0.86
CA TYR A 334 -16.05 14.83 -0.71
C TYR A 334 -15.54 13.39 -0.77
N THR A 335 -15.81 12.63 0.28
CA THR A 335 -15.65 11.18 0.26
C THR A 335 -16.73 10.55 -0.63
N VAL A 336 -16.57 9.30 -1.08
CA VAL A 336 -17.61 8.59 -1.81
C VAL A 336 -18.86 8.41 -0.96
N SER A 337 -18.69 8.26 0.36
CA SER A 337 -19.80 8.28 1.33
C SER A 337 -20.54 9.63 1.34
N ASP A 338 -19.82 10.76 1.35
CA ASP A 338 -20.44 12.09 1.20
C ASP A 338 -21.22 12.19 -0.11
N LEU A 339 -20.61 11.76 -1.21
CA LEU A 339 -21.22 11.82 -2.54
C LEU A 339 -22.49 10.95 -2.61
N LYS A 340 -22.51 9.78 -1.97
CA LYS A 340 -23.69 8.93 -1.84
C LYS A 340 -24.79 9.56 -0.99
N LEU A 341 -24.43 10.28 0.08
CA LEU A 341 -25.41 11.01 0.89
C LEU A 341 -26.00 12.20 0.14
N LEU A 342 -25.20 12.87 -0.71
CA LEU A 342 -25.63 14.02 -1.50
C LEU A 342 -26.45 13.61 -2.73
N ALA A 343 -26.12 12.49 -3.36
CA ALA A 343 -26.84 11.95 -4.51
C ALA A 343 -27.70 10.76 -4.09
N ASN A 344 -28.98 10.99 -3.79
CA ASN A 344 -29.96 9.90 -3.75
C ASN A 344 -29.98 9.22 -5.13
N GLU A 345 -30.19 7.89 -5.17
CA GLU A 345 -30.37 7.10 -6.40
C GLU A 345 -31.35 7.74 -7.40
N THR A 346 -32.27 8.61 -6.99
CA THR A 346 -33.24 9.24 -7.89
C THR A 346 -32.85 10.64 -8.41
N HIS A 347 -31.88 11.36 -7.81
CA HIS A 347 -31.56 12.74 -8.21
C HIS A 347 -30.05 12.99 -8.26
N PRO A 348 -29.50 13.44 -9.41
CA PRO A 348 -28.08 13.77 -9.52
C PRO A 348 -27.74 14.99 -8.67
N PHE A 349 -26.62 14.91 -7.94
CA PHE A 349 -26.04 16.07 -7.27
C PHE A 349 -25.15 16.85 -8.25
N VAL A 350 -25.14 18.17 -8.11
CA VAL A 350 -24.44 19.09 -8.99
C VAL A 350 -23.19 19.58 -8.27
N LEU A 351 -22.01 19.10 -8.69
CA LEU A 351 -20.73 19.53 -8.12
C LEU A 351 -20.17 20.70 -8.94
N PRO A 352 -19.72 21.78 -8.29
CA PRO A 352 -19.11 22.90 -8.99
C PRO A 352 -17.77 22.46 -9.59
N THR A 353 -17.62 22.59 -10.90
CA THR A 353 -16.31 22.55 -11.57
C THR A 353 -15.99 23.93 -12.13
N SER A 354 -14.78 24.13 -12.64
CA SER A 354 -14.36 25.39 -13.26
C SER A 354 -15.19 25.80 -14.48
N ARG A 355 -15.93 24.87 -15.11
CA ARG A 355 -16.71 25.13 -16.33
C ARG A 355 -18.14 24.62 -16.23
N ASP A 356 -18.31 23.32 -16.47
CA ASP A 356 -19.63 22.69 -16.51
C ASP A 356 -19.87 21.93 -15.21
N PRO A 357 -21.01 22.15 -14.54
CA PRO A 357 -21.29 21.43 -13.32
C PRO A 357 -21.27 19.91 -13.55
N LEU A 358 -20.51 19.20 -12.72
CA LEU A 358 -20.41 17.76 -12.82
C LEU A 358 -21.63 17.14 -12.13
N ARG A 359 -22.48 16.47 -12.92
CA ARG A 359 -23.66 15.78 -12.43
C ARG A 359 -23.33 14.31 -12.24
N LEU A 360 -23.40 13.84 -11.01
CA LEU A 360 -23.11 12.44 -10.66
C LEU A 360 -24.24 11.84 -9.83
N ARG A 361 -24.44 10.54 -9.99
CA ARG A 361 -25.11 9.68 -9.00
C ARG A 361 -24.11 8.69 -8.45
N VAL A 362 -24.31 8.22 -7.24
CA VAL A 362 -23.43 7.23 -6.60
C VAL A 362 -24.27 6.06 -6.13
N LYS A 363 -23.80 4.84 -6.40
CA LYS A 363 -24.36 3.63 -5.80
C LYS A 363 -23.26 2.78 -5.22
N GLU A 364 -23.66 1.93 -4.29
CA GLU A 364 -22.82 0.90 -3.69
C GLU A 364 -23.39 -0.45 -4.13
N SER A 365 -22.57 -1.29 -4.75
CA SER A 365 -22.92 -2.65 -5.16
C SER A 365 -21.73 -3.55 -4.92
N ASP A 366 -21.96 -4.75 -4.40
CA ASP A 366 -20.91 -5.77 -4.23
C ASP A 366 -19.68 -5.28 -3.47
N LYS A 367 -19.89 -4.46 -2.41
CA LYS A 367 -18.85 -3.82 -1.59
C LYS A 367 -17.92 -2.86 -2.34
N ASN A 368 -18.31 -2.45 -3.55
CA ASN A 368 -17.63 -1.45 -4.38
C ASN A 368 -18.53 -0.24 -4.61
N TYR A 369 -17.90 0.87 -4.98
CA TYR A 369 -18.62 2.08 -5.33
C TYR A 369 -18.63 2.31 -6.83
N TYR A 370 -19.72 2.89 -7.31
CA TYR A 370 -19.89 3.27 -8.70
C TYR A 370 -20.41 4.69 -8.78
N VAL A 371 -19.88 5.47 -9.72
CA VAL A 371 -20.40 6.79 -10.06
C VAL A 371 -21.09 6.70 -11.42
N GLU A 372 -22.30 7.21 -11.52
CA GLU A 372 -23.00 7.34 -12.80
C GLU A 372 -22.72 8.71 -13.39
N TRP A 373 -22.28 8.71 -14.65
CA TRP A 373 -22.08 9.91 -15.44
C TRP A 373 -22.59 9.68 -16.86
N ASN A 374 -23.46 10.56 -17.34
CA ASN A 374 -24.06 10.51 -18.69
C ASN A 374 -24.71 9.17 -19.07
N GLY A 375 -25.38 8.51 -18.12
CA GLY A 375 -26.05 7.22 -18.32
C GLY A 375 -25.15 6.00 -18.12
N HIS A 376 -23.87 6.19 -17.80
CA HIS A 376 -22.89 5.12 -17.63
C HIS A 376 -22.44 4.98 -16.18
N TRP A 377 -22.55 3.77 -15.62
CA TRP A 377 -22.02 3.44 -14.30
C TRP A 377 -20.54 3.08 -14.39
N ILE A 378 -19.71 3.89 -13.75
CA ILE A 378 -18.26 3.78 -13.74
C ILE A 378 -17.80 3.29 -12.37
N HIS A 379 -17.03 2.21 -12.36
CA HIS A 379 -16.47 1.66 -11.13
C HIS A 379 -15.41 2.61 -10.53
N VAL A 380 -15.52 2.88 -9.23
CA VAL A 380 -14.52 3.59 -8.45
C VAL A 380 -13.53 2.57 -7.89
N PHE A 381 -12.48 2.31 -8.66
CA PHE A 381 -11.45 1.33 -8.35
C PHE A 381 -10.71 1.60 -7.03
N ARG A 382 -10.39 2.86 -6.69
CA ARG A 382 -9.90 3.25 -5.35
C ARG A 382 -10.68 4.44 -4.80
N PRO A 383 -11.58 4.24 -3.83
CA PRO A 383 -12.32 5.32 -3.20
C PRO A 383 -11.53 5.97 -2.06
N ASP A 384 -11.66 7.29 -1.94
CA ASP A 384 -11.08 8.13 -0.89
C ASP A 384 -9.58 7.93 -0.67
N VAL A 385 -8.80 8.14 -1.72
CA VAL A 385 -7.34 8.28 -1.62
C VAL A 385 -7.08 9.68 -1.04
N GLU A 386 -6.91 9.75 0.29
CA GLU A 386 -6.74 11.03 0.99
C GLU A 386 -5.41 11.72 0.62
N CYS A 387 -5.45 13.05 0.53
CA CYS A 387 -4.31 13.92 0.31
C CYS A 387 -4.38 15.11 1.28
N THR A 388 -3.26 15.81 1.49
CA THR A 388 -3.17 16.95 2.42
C THR A 388 -4.07 18.12 2.00
N ASN A 389 -4.36 18.28 0.71
CA ASN A 389 -5.23 19.31 0.15
C ASN A 389 -6.48 18.78 -0.57
N GLY A 390 -6.82 17.50 -0.41
CA GLY A 390 -7.97 16.96 -1.13
C GLY A 390 -8.14 15.45 -1.02
N ILE A 391 -8.93 14.89 -1.93
CA ILE A 391 -9.19 13.46 -2.06
C ILE A 391 -9.17 13.12 -3.55
N ILE A 392 -8.55 11.98 -3.88
CA ILE A 392 -8.62 11.34 -5.19
C ILE A 392 -9.59 10.16 -5.13
N HIS A 393 -10.45 10.03 -6.14
CA HIS A 393 -11.24 8.84 -6.43
C HIS A 393 -10.75 8.24 -7.74
N VAL A 394 -10.11 7.07 -7.68
CA VAL A 394 -9.57 6.43 -8.89
C VAL A 394 -10.69 5.70 -9.62
N ILE A 395 -10.93 6.02 -10.89
CA ILE A 395 -12.05 5.50 -11.69
C ILE A 395 -11.60 4.69 -12.91
N ASP A 396 -12.45 3.77 -13.35
CA ASP A 396 -12.18 2.83 -14.45
C ASP A 396 -12.58 3.32 -15.85
N GLU A 397 -13.13 4.54 -15.97
CA GLU A 397 -13.49 5.17 -17.26
C GLU A 397 -13.37 6.70 -17.16
N PRO A 398 -12.81 7.41 -18.16
CA PRO A 398 -12.69 8.86 -18.12
C PRO A 398 -14.00 9.57 -18.51
N PHE A 399 -14.26 10.73 -17.91
CA PHE A 399 -15.36 11.64 -18.25
C PHE A 399 -15.08 12.40 -19.57
N VAL A 400 -15.09 11.68 -20.68
CA VAL A 400 -14.91 12.22 -22.04
C VAL A 400 -16.24 12.26 -22.77
N LEU A 401 -16.59 13.40 -23.37
CA LEU A 401 -17.81 13.57 -24.16
C LEU A 401 -17.59 13.15 -25.62
N GLU A 402 -18.68 12.76 -26.29
CA GLU A 402 -18.68 12.56 -27.74
C GLU A 402 -18.23 13.81 -28.53
N SER A 403 -18.54 15.01 -28.02
CA SER A 403 -18.04 16.27 -28.59
C SER A 403 -16.52 16.40 -28.47
N ASP A 404 -15.93 15.92 -27.37
CA ASP A 404 -14.48 15.94 -27.15
C ASP A 404 -13.80 14.99 -28.14
N ILE A 405 -14.39 13.81 -28.38
CA ILE A 405 -13.93 12.81 -29.36
C ILE A 405 -14.00 13.40 -30.78
N ARG A 406 -15.09 14.06 -31.13
CA ARG A 406 -15.21 14.71 -32.45
C ARG A 406 -14.22 15.85 -32.62
N ALA A 407 -14.07 16.73 -31.64
CA ALA A 407 -13.13 17.85 -31.70
C ALA A 407 -11.68 17.36 -31.86
N THR A 408 -11.30 16.31 -31.14
CA THR A 408 -9.96 15.73 -31.19
C THR A 408 -9.73 14.80 -32.38
N GLY A 409 -10.78 14.14 -32.89
CA GLY A 409 -10.74 13.22 -34.03
C GLY A 409 -10.89 13.88 -35.41
N ALA A 410 -11.68 14.95 -35.53
CA ALA A 410 -11.87 15.68 -36.79
C ALA A 410 -10.59 16.40 -37.26
N ALA A 411 -9.76 16.84 -36.32
CA ALA A 411 -8.48 17.44 -36.63
C ALA A 411 -7.51 16.53 -37.40
N HIS A 412 -7.56 15.22 -37.15
CA HIS A 412 -6.79 14.25 -37.92
C HIS A 412 -7.23 14.20 -39.39
N LYS A 413 -8.51 14.48 -39.70
CA LYS A 413 -8.98 14.55 -41.10
C LYS A 413 -8.50 15.81 -41.80
N VAL A 414 -8.36 16.92 -41.07
CA VAL A 414 -7.85 18.19 -41.62
C VAL A 414 -6.36 18.10 -41.93
N ASP A 415 -5.55 17.50 -41.07
CA ASP A 415 -4.10 17.29 -41.31
C ASP A 415 -3.82 16.33 -42.47
N VAL A 416 -4.62 15.26 -42.59
CA VAL A 416 -4.51 14.31 -43.72
C VAL A 416 -4.90 15.00 -45.03
N ALA A 417 -5.98 15.78 -45.03
CA ALA A 417 -6.38 16.56 -46.21
C ALA A 417 -5.31 17.59 -46.62
N TYR A 418 -4.70 18.29 -45.65
CA TYR A 418 -3.58 19.21 -45.91
C TYR A 418 -2.34 18.51 -46.45
N SER A 419 -1.99 17.33 -45.90
CA SER A 419 -0.84 16.55 -46.36
C SER A 419 -1.03 16.05 -47.80
N TYR A 420 -2.24 15.59 -48.15
CA TYR A 420 -2.58 15.24 -49.54
C TYR A 420 -2.61 16.46 -50.45
N PHE A 421 -3.09 17.62 -49.98
CA PHE A 421 -3.11 18.86 -50.75
C PHE A 421 -1.70 19.40 -51.05
N VAL A 422 -0.77 19.30 -50.08
CA VAL A 422 0.64 19.69 -50.25
C VAL A 422 1.38 18.71 -51.17
N LEU A 423 1.11 17.40 -51.07
CA LEU A 423 1.62 16.39 -52.02
C LEU A 423 1.08 16.60 -53.44
N PHE A 424 -0.19 17.01 -53.57
CA PHE A 424 -0.78 17.29 -54.88
C PHE A 424 -0.19 18.57 -55.49
N LEU A 425 0.05 19.61 -54.68
CA LEU A 425 0.74 20.83 -55.12
C LEU A 425 2.20 20.55 -55.51
N SER A 426 2.93 19.71 -54.78
CA SER A 426 4.30 19.36 -55.16
C SER A 426 4.38 18.54 -56.44
N PHE A 427 3.42 17.61 -56.68
CA PHE A 427 3.30 16.91 -57.96
C PHE A 427 2.94 17.83 -59.14
N CYS A 428 2.07 18.82 -58.91
CA CYS A 428 1.74 19.82 -59.93
C CYS A 428 2.91 20.77 -60.22
N PHE A 429 3.70 21.13 -59.21
CA PHE A 429 4.91 21.95 -59.42
C PHE A 429 6.01 21.21 -60.18
N VAL A 430 6.22 19.91 -59.92
CA VAL A 430 7.21 19.12 -60.69
C VAL A 430 6.84 19.01 -62.17
N ARG A 431 5.55 18.91 -62.51
CA ARG A 431 5.09 18.87 -63.91
C ARG A 431 5.17 20.20 -64.65
N ILE A 432 5.30 21.33 -63.96
CA ILE A 432 5.43 22.66 -64.61
C ILE A 432 6.89 22.97 -64.96
N PHE A 433 7.86 22.26 -64.38
CA PHE A 433 9.30 22.41 -64.69
C PHE A 433 9.85 21.37 -65.69
N GLU A 434 9.02 20.48 -66.22
CA GLU A 434 9.40 19.47 -67.24
C GLU A 434 8.87 19.76 -68.66
N ASN A 435 8.44 21.00 -68.97
CA ASN A 435 8.06 21.42 -70.33
C ASN A 435 8.92 22.58 -70.84
#